data_AF-A0A7X4Z6X9-F1
#
_entry.id   AF-A0A7X4Z6X9-F1
#
_cell.length_a   1.000
_cell.length_b   1.000
_cell.length_c   1.000
_cell.angle_alpha   90.00
_cell.angle_beta   90.00
_cell.angle_gamma   90.00
#
_symmetry.space_group_name_H-M   'P 1'
#
loop_
_entity.id
_entity.type
_entity.pdbx_description
1 polymer ?
#
loop_
_entity_poly.entity_id
_entity_poly.type
_entity_poly.pdbx_seq_one_letter_code
_entity_poly.pdbx_strand_id
1 'polypeptide(L)'
;MKDQIHSNTKKPAYKKGDCYKKFENYLNREFHAEKPNERWCADFTYMILEDGRKRYNCSIIDLYDRSVAATRNSGQIDAALVIQTL
;
A
#
# COMPACT_ATOMS: atom_id res chain seq x y z
N MET A 1 -6.69 42.21 11.26
CA MET A 1 -7.29 40.95 11.72
C MET A 1 -8.07 40.39 10.54
N LYS A 2 -7.60 39.32 9.90
CA LYS A 2 -8.23 38.76 8.69
C LYS A 2 -9.03 37.53 9.10
N ASP A 3 -10.34 37.55 8.86
CA ASP A 3 -11.24 36.45 9.14
C ASP A 3 -10.85 35.20 8.33
N GLN A 4 -10.69 34.08 9.01
CA GLN A 4 -10.36 32.79 8.42
C GLN A 4 -11.66 32.02 8.17
N ILE A 5 -12.23 32.17 6.97
CA ILE A 5 -13.41 31.42 6.54
C ILE A 5 -13.02 29.95 6.39
N HIS A 6 -13.35 29.13 7.38
CA HIS A 6 -13.31 27.67 7.25
C HIS A 6 -14.57 27.24 6.50
N SER A 7 -14.48 27.07 5.18
CA SER A 7 -15.57 26.46 4.41
C SER A 7 -15.66 24.97 4.76
N ASN A 8 -16.62 24.62 5.61
CA ASN A 8 -16.93 23.23 5.92
C ASN A 8 -17.73 22.62 4.75
N THR A 9 -17.05 22.32 3.64
CA THR A 9 -17.66 21.63 2.51
C THR A 9 -17.80 20.15 2.84
N LYS A 10 -19.04 19.69 3.03
CA LYS A 10 -19.31 18.25 3.13
C LYS A 10 -18.81 17.57 1.86
N LYS A 11 -17.96 16.56 2.01
CA LYS A 11 -17.50 15.74 0.87
C LYS A 11 -18.72 15.19 0.13
N PRO A 12 -18.78 15.30 -1.20
CA PRO A 12 -19.91 14.78 -1.96
C PRO A 12 -20.04 13.27 -1.72
N ALA A 13 -21.28 12.79 -1.65
CA ALA A 13 -21.54 11.36 -1.54
C ALA A 13 -20.96 10.65 -2.78
N TYR A 14 -20.21 9.57 -2.56
CA TYR A 14 -19.68 8.76 -3.65
C TYR A 14 -20.83 8.20 -4.48
N LYS A 15 -20.92 8.61 -5.75
CA LYS A 15 -21.81 8.02 -6.73
C LYS A 15 -21.00 7.03 -7.56
N LYS A 16 -21.30 5.74 -7.39
CA LYS A 16 -20.72 4.68 -8.23
C LYS A 16 -21.25 4.87 -9.65
N GLY A 17 -20.43 5.44 -10.53
CA GLY A 17 -20.72 5.47 -11.96
C GLY A 17 -20.67 4.06 -12.55
N ASP A 18 -21.17 3.92 -13.79
CA ASP A 18 -20.98 2.69 -14.55
C ASP A 18 -19.50 2.35 -14.60
N CYS A 19 -19.21 1.06 -14.37
CA CYS A 19 -17.86 0.53 -14.33
C CYS A 19 -17.13 0.94 -15.62
N TYR A 20 -16.08 1.75 -15.47
CA TYR A 20 -15.08 1.99 -16.49
C TYR A 20 -14.64 0.66 -17.13
N LYS A 21 -14.30 0.71 -18.42
CA LYS A 21 -13.86 -0.41 -19.26
C LYS A 21 -13.06 -1.44 -18.45
N LYS A 22 -13.63 -2.63 -18.24
CA LYS A 22 -12.93 -3.75 -17.61
C LYS A 22 -11.87 -4.27 -18.58
N PHE A 23 -10.61 -4.25 -18.16
CA PHE A 23 -9.52 -4.88 -18.88
C PHE A 23 -9.36 -6.33 -18.45
N GLU A 24 -8.88 -7.18 -19.35
CA GLU A 24 -8.57 -8.57 -19.01
C GLU A 24 -7.46 -8.64 -17.97
N ASN A 25 -7.65 -9.49 -16.96
CA ASN A 25 -6.67 -9.71 -15.90
C ASN A 25 -5.62 -10.72 -16.36
N TYR A 26 -4.61 -10.26 -17.12
CA TYR A 26 -3.52 -11.12 -17.59
C TYR A 26 -2.61 -11.66 -16.48
N LEU A 27 -2.56 -10.98 -15.33
CA LEU A 27 -1.72 -11.40 -14.21
C LEU A 27 -2.31 -12.61 -13.47
N ASN A 28 -3.64 -12.74 -13.47
CA ASN A 28 -4.40 -13.79 -12.79
C ASN A 28 -3.84 -14.19 -11.41
N ARG A 29 -3.50 -13.18 -10.59
CA ARG A 29 -2.88 -13.40 -9.29
C ARG A 29 -3.92 -13.87 -8.26
N GLU A 30 -3.64 -15.00 -7.64
CA GLU A 30 -4.43 -15.58 -6.55
C GLU A 30 -4.13 -14.84 -5.24
N PHE A 31 -4.93 -13.83 -4.91
CA PHE A 31 -4.75 -13.01 -3.69
C PHE A 31 -5.50 -13.53 -2.46
N HIS A 32 -6.24 -14.63 -2.59
CA HIS A 32 -6.94 -15.27 -1.47
C HIS A 32 -6.04 -16.34 -0.85
N ALA A 33 -5.99 -16.46 0.47
CA ALA A 33 -5.28 -17.53 1.19
C ALA A 33 -6.27 -18.20 2.16
N GLU A 34 -6.27 -19.53 2.22
CA GLU A 34 -7.22 -20.30 3.03
C GLU A 34 -6.67 -20.56 4.45
N LYS A 35 -5.33 -20.53 4.59
CA LYS A 35 -4.61 -20.76 5.86
C LYS A 35 -3.42 -19.81 6.00
N PRO A 36 -2.92 -19.61 7.25
CA PRO A 36 -1.70 -18.86 7.49
C PRO A 36 -0.51 -19.40 6.67
N ASN A 37 0.36 -18.50 6.23
CA ASN A 37 1.61 -18.75 5.51
C ASN A 37 1.47 -19.45 4.14
N GLU A 38 0.28 -19.53 3.56
CA GLU A 38 0.11 -20.07 2.21
C GLU A 38 0.54 -19.09 1.12
N ARG A 39 0.31 -17.79 1.34
CA ARG A 39 0.63 -16.74 0.38
C ARG A 39 1.06 -15.48 1.12
N TRP A 40 2.20 -14.94 0.71
CA TRP A 40 2.73 -13.67 1.23
C TRP A 40 2.76 -12.60 0.15
N CYS A 41 2.58 -11.35 0.57
CA CYS A 41 2.67 -10.17 -0.29
C CYS A 41 3.78 -9.26 0.22
N ALA A 42 4.68 -8.83 -0.66
CA ALA A 42 5.59 -7.73 -0.36
C ALA A 42 4.88 -6.41 -0.69
N ASP A 43 4.71 -5.56 0.32
CA ASP A 43 4.19 -4.21 0.18
C ASP A 43 5.30 -3.18 0.43
N PHE A 44 5.24 -2.07 -0.30
CA PHE A 44 6.18 -0.97 -0.15
C PHE A 44 5.45 0.31 0.18
N THR A 45 5.87 0.95 1.26
CA THR A 45 5.51 2.32 1.58
C THR A 45 6.76 3.19 1.71
N TYR A 46 6.60 4.50 1.71
CA TYR A 46 7.70 5.43 1.90
C TYR A 46 7.35 6.51 2.91
N MET A 47 8.36 6.95 3.65
CA MET A 47 8.32 8.11 4.52
C MET A 47 9.29 9.16 3.98
N ILE A 48 8.91 10.43 4.07
CA ILE A 48 9.78 11.55 3.75
C ILE A 48 10.48 11.96 5.05
N LEU A 49 11.81 12.01 5.03
CA LEU A 49 12.64 12.45 6.15
C LEU A 49 12.73 13.99 6.20
N GLU A 50 13.23 14.53 7.30
CA GLU A 50 13.39 15.99 7.49
C GLU A 50 14.26 16.64 6.40
N ASP A 51 15.26 15.92 5.89
CA ASP A 51 16.13 16.37 4.80
C ASP A 51 15.52 16.18 3.39
N GLY A 52 14.26 15.79 3.31
CA GLY A 52 13.52 15.57 2.06
C GLY A 52 13.81 14.23 1.38
N ARG A 53 14.73 13.40 1.89
CA ARG A 53 14.97 12.07 1.33
C ARG A 53 13.80 11.13 1.61
N LYS A 54 13.58 10.19 0.68
CA LYS A 54 12.64 9.08 0.89
C LYS A 54 13.33 7.93 1.60
N ARG A 55 12.68 7.38 2.61
CA ARG A 55 13.00 6.10 3.24
C ARG A 55 11.89 5.12 2.87
N TYR A 56 12.25 3.99 2.29
CA TYR A 56 11.29 2.95 1.93
C TYR A 56 11.21 1.91 3.04
N ASN A 57 9.99 1.50 3.35
CA ASN A 57 9.70 0.34 4.18
C ASN A 57 9.13 -0.76 3.29
N CYS A 58 9.76 -1.92 3.29
CA CYS A 58 9.19 -3.15 2.74
C CYS A 58 8.59 -3.95 3.88
N SER A 59 7.34 -4.36 3.73
CA SER A 59 6.65 -5.25 4.66
C SER A 59 6.21 -6.51 3.93
N ILE A 60 6.49 -7.67 4.52
CA ILE A 60 5.97 -8.96 4.09
C ILE A 60 4.69 -9.22 4.88
N ILE A 61 3.57 -9.31 4.17
CA ILE A 61 2.23 -9.44 4.72
C ILE A 61 1.72 -10.84 4.45
N ASP A 62 1.25 -11.54 5.48
CA ASP A 62 0.48 -12.77 5.32
C ASP A 62 -0.89 -12.45 4.73
N LEU A 63 -1.23 -13.04 3.57
CA LEU A 63 -2.49 -12.75 2.90
C LEU A 63 -3.71 -13.38 3.59
N TYR A 64 -3.51 -14.31 4.52
CA TYR A 64 -4.59 -14.94 5.28
C TYR A 64 -5.23 -13.95 6.26
N ASP A 65 -4.45 -13.41 7.20
CA ASP A 65 -4.93 -12.56 8.29
C ASP A 65 -4.46 -11.09 8.20
N ARG A 66 -3.68 -10.76 7.17
CA ARG A 66 -3.06 -9.44 6.95
C ARG A 66 -2.04 -9.06 8.01
N SER A 67 -1.53 -10.00 8.79
CA SER A 67 -0.43 -9.76 9.72
C SER A 67 0.87 -9.45 8.98
N VAL A 68 1.74 -8.65 9.60
CA VAL A 68 3.09 -8.38 9.10
C VAL A 68 4.02 -9.48 9.61
N ALA A 69 4.49 -10.33 8.71
CA ALA A 69 5.44 -11.40 9.02
C ALA A 69 6.87 -10.86 9.22
N ALA A 70 7.27 -9.87 8.41
CA ALA A 70 8.58 -9.23 8.49
C ALA A 70 8.56 -7.82 7.91
N THR A 71 9.51 -6.97 8.33
CA THR A 71 9.66 -5.62 7.79
C THR A 71 11.11 -5.15 7.76
N ARG A 72 11.48 -4.38 6.73
CA ARG A 72 12.83 -3.82 6.59
C ARG A 72 12.79 -2.47 5.89
N ASN A 73 13.68 -1.57 6.28
CA ASN A 73 13.78 -0.24 5.69
C ASN A 73 15.01 -0.13 4.78
N SER A 74 14.88 0.41 3.55
CA SER A 74 16.01 0.80 2.66
C SER A 74 15.91 2.26 2.19
N GLY A 75 17.02 2.84 1.73
CA GLY A 75 17.01 4.11 1.00
C GLY A 75 16.60 3.94 -0.47
N GLN A 76 16.48 2.69 -0.92
CA GLN A 76 16.15 2.30 -2.29
C GLN A 76 14.94 1.36 -2.29
N ILE A 77 14.12 1.43 -3.34
CA ILE A 77 13.03 0.49 -3.60
C ILE A 77 13.47 -0.50 -4.67
N ASP A 78 14.08 -1.60 -4.24
CA ASP A 78 14.62 -2.62 -5.12
C ASP A 78 14.25 -4.04 -4.66
N ALA A 79 14.50 -5.02 -5.54
CA ALA A 79 14.24 -6.43 -5.23
C ALA A 79 15.14 -6.94 -4.09
N ALA A 80 16.33 -6.37 -3.91
CA ALA A 80 17.23 -6.74 -2.84
C ALA A 80 16.62 -6.44 -1.47
N LEU A 81 15.90 -5.32 -1.33
CA LEU A 81 15.15 -5.01 -0.11
C LEU A 81 14.10 -6.09 0.20
N VAL A 82 13.33 -6.57 -0.78
CA VAL A 82 12.37 -7.67 -0.56
C VAL A 82 13.08 -8.93 -0.09
N ILE A 83 14.12 -9.34 -0.81
CA ILE A 83 14.88 -10.57 -0.53
C ILE A 83 15.50 -10.52 0.88
N GLN A 84 15.93 -9.35 1.32
CA GLN A 84 16.56 -9.14 2.63
C GLN A 84 15.57 -8.98 3.79
N THR A 85 14.26 -8.86 3.51
CA THR A 85 13.25 -8.65 4.54
C THR A 85 12.87 -9.96 5.24
N LEU A 86 13.02 -11.09 4.56
CA LEU A 86 12.91 -12.46 5.10
C LEU A 86 14.31 -13.07 5.25
#